data_AF-A0A0B6ZVX3-F1
#
_entry.id   AF-A0A0B6ZVX3-F1
#
_cell.length_a   1.000
_cell.length_b   1.000
_cell.length_c   1.000
_cell.angle_alpha   90.00
_cell.angle_beta   90.00
_cell.angle_gamma   90.00
#
_symmetry.space_group_name_H-M   'P 1'
#
loop_
_entity.id
_entity.type
_entity.pdbx_description
1 polymer ?
#
loop_
_entity_poly.entity_id
_entity_poly.type
_entity_poly.pdbx_seq_one_letter_code
_entity_poly.pdbx_strand_id
1 'polypeptide(L)'
;AILTGKSETEMVRSDWTPAKQFDDVNKDFIWSDFRNAGYRTGLYVDHYYITAFHYQKKGWDKPPVDYYHRVVVFAKNNDKL
;
A
#
# COMPACT_ATOMS: atom_id res chain seq x y z
N ALA A 1 4.22 10.27 6.75
CA ALA A 1 4.29 9.54 5.48
C ALA A 1 3.22 10.08 4.55
N ILE A 2 3.52 10.20 3.24
CA ILE A 2 2.71 10.96 2.29
C ILE A 2 1.26 10.46 2.17
N LEU A 3 1.04 9.14 2.18
CA LEU A 3 -0.30 8.57 1.92
C LEU A 3 -1.16 8.37 3.16
N THR A 4 -0.58 8.46 4.36
CA THR A 4 -1.35 8.38 5.62
C THR A 4 -1.47 9.71 6.33
N GLY A 5 -0.69 10.72 5.93
CA GLY A 5 -0.55 11.98 6.68
C GLY A 5 0.13 11.83 8.06
N LYS A 6 0.43 10.60 8.51
CA LYS A 6 0.97 10.29 9.85
C LYS A 6 2.49 10.16 9.84
N SER A 7 3.17 10.72 10.82
CA SER A 7 4.56 10.41 11.15
C SER A 7 4.72 8.93 11.55
N GLU A 8 5.95 8.43 11.56
CA GLU A 8 6.22 7.04 11.97
C GLU A 8 5.79 6.78 13.43
N THR A 9 6.01 7.73 14.32
CA THR A 9 5.55 7.65 15.71
C THR A 9 4.02 7.60 15.82
N GLU A 10 3.29 8.32 14.98
CA GLU A 10 1.82 8.24 14.92
C GLU A 10 1.31 6.92 14.33
N MET A 11 2.07 6.32 13.41
CA MET A 11 1.78 4.97 12.92
C MET A 11 1.96 3.92 14.02
N VAL A 12 3.01 4.03 14.84
CA VAL A 12 3.22 3.16 16.02
C VAL A 12 2.10 3.33 17.04
N ARG A 13 1.62 4.56 17.27
CA ARG A 13 0.42 4.80 18.12
C ARG A 13 -0.85 4.20 17.54
N SER A 14 -0.90 3.98 16.23
CA SER A 14 -1.99 3.28 15.54
C SER A 14 -1.80 1.75 15.53
N ASP A 15 -0.91 1.24 16.39
CA ASP A 15 -0.53 -0.17 16.53
C ASP A 15 0.09 -0.79 15.26
N TRP A 16 0.67 0.01 14.38
CA TRP A 16 1.46 -0.48 13.25
C TRP A 16 2.96 -0.40 13.52
N THR A 17 3.67 -1.48 13.20
CA THR A 17 5.14 -1.52 13.17
C THR A 17 5.61 -2.04 11.82
N PRO A 18 6.87 -1.80 11.41
CA PRO A 18 7.39 -2.33 10.14
C PRO A 18 7.27 -3.86 9.97
N ALA A 19 7.13 -4.60 11.07
CA ALA A 19 6.94 -6.04 11.11
C ALA A 19 5.50 -6.49 10.78
N LYS A 20 4.51 -5.59 10.87
CA LYS A 20 3.09 -5.85 10.56
C LYS A 20 2.75 -5.46 9.13
N GLN A 21 1.76 -6.13 8.55
CA GLN A 21 1.19 -5.69 7.28
C GLN A 21 0.46 -4.35 7.43
N PHE A 22 0.34 -3.62 6.33
CA PHE A 22 -0.46 -2.39 6.27
C PHE A 22 -1.96 -2.66 6.22
N ASP A 23 -2.40 -3.92 6.07
CA ASP A 23 -3.82 -4.30 6.17
C ASP A 23 -4.45 -3.83 7.49
N ASP A 24 -3.71 -3.93 8.59
CA ASP A 24 -4.15 -3.55 9.94
C ASP A 24 -4.44 -2.05 10.08
N VAL A 25 -3.82 -1.24 9.23
CA VAL A 25 -3.94 0.23 9.21
C VAL A 25 -4.38 0.75 7.85
N ASN A 26 -5.01 -0.07 7.01
CA ASN A 26 -5.41 0.35 5.66
C ASN A 26 -6.39 1.54 5.71
N LYS A 27 -7.22 1.61 6.76
CA LYS A 27 -8.13 2.72 7.05
C LYS A 27 -7.44 4.08 7.20
N ASP A 28 -6.14 4.10 7.52
CA ASP A 28 -5.37 5.32 7.74
C ASP A 28 -4.76 5.87 6.45
N PHE A 29 -4.89 5.16 5.33
CA PHE A 29 -4.42 5.64 4.04
C PHE A 29 -5.50 6.44 3.33
N ILE A 30 -5.07 7.48 2.60
CA ILE A 30 -5.92 8.47 1.93
C ILE A 30 -6.98 7.85 1.01
N TRP A 31 -6.69 6.71 0.37
CA TRP A 31 -7.66 6.03 -0.48
C TRP A 31 -8.88 5.51 0.27
N SER A 32 -8.77 5.23 1.58
CA SER A 32 -9.92 4.81 2.39
C SER A 32 -10.95 5.92 2.50
N ASP A 33 -10.52 7.18 2.62
CA ASP A 33 -11.42 8.35 2.63
C ASP A 33 -12.12 8.51 1.27
N PHE A 34 -11.37 8.39 0.17
CA PHE A 34 -11.93 8.47 -1.17
C PHE A 34 -12.90 7.32 -1.48
N ARG A 35 -12.58 6.09 -1.05
CA ARG A 35 -13.48 4.96 -1.20
C ARG A 35 -14.78 5.16 -0.41
N ASN A 36 -14.70 5.67 0.82
CA ASN A 36 -15.89 5.99 1.62
C ASN A 36 -16.74 7.09 0.99
N ALA A 37 -16.11 8.03 0.28
CA ALA A 37 -16.80 9.05 -0.51
C ALA A 37 -17.34 8.55 -1.87
N GLY A 38 -17.22 7.24 -2.17
CA GLY A 38 -17.79 6.62 -3.36
C GLY A 38 -16.86 6.60 -4.59
N TYR A 39 -15.59 6.99 -4.44
CA TYR A 39 -14.63 6.93 -5.54
C TYR A 39 -14.07 5.52 -5.71
N ARG A 40 -13.79 5.15 -6.97
CA ARG A 40 -12.91 4.02 -7.26
C ARG A 40 -11.46 4.45 -7.06
N THR A 41 -10.68 3.57 -6.47
CA THR A 41 -9.30 3.81 -6.05
C THR A 41 -8.35 2.88 -6.79
N GLY A 42 -7.17 3.36 -7.12
CA GLY A 42 -6.14 2.58 -7.80
C GLY A 42 -4.76 2.93 -7.29
N LEU A 43 -3.89 1.92 -7.25
CA LEU A 43 -2.50 2.04 -6.82
C LEU A 43 -1.62 1.37 -7.86
N TYR A 44 -0.79 2.19 -8.48
CA TYR A 44 0.13 1.81 -9.54
C TYR A 44 1.53 2.11 -9.04
N VAL A 45 2.32 1.06 -8.92
CA VAL A 45 3.73 1.13 -8.57
C VAL A 45 4.55 0.67 -9.77
N ASP A 46 5.74 1.23 -9.91
CA ASP A 46 6.67 1.03 -11.02
C ASP A 46 7.48 -0.27 -10.91
N HIS A 47 7.71 -0.76 -9.68
CA HIS A 47 8.52 -1.94 -9.41
C HIS A 47 7.89 -2.89 -8.37
N TYR A 48 8.14 -4.20 -8.48
CA TYR A 48 7.53 -5.21 -7.61
C TYR A 48 8.26 -5.41 -6.28
N TYR A 49 9.57 -5.20 -6.26
CA TYR A 49 10.45 -5.51 -5.11
C TYR A 49 10.83 -4.28 -4.28
N ILE A 50 10.94 -3.10 -4.91
CA ILE A 50 11.35 -1.86 -4.23
C ILE A 50 10.28 -0.83 -4.54
N THR A 51 9.48 -0.51 -3.52
CA THR A 51 8.55 0.61 -3.55
C THR A 51 8.58 1.28 -2.19
N ALA A 52 8.06 2.50 -2.10
CA ALA A 52 7.90 3.20 -0.82
C ALA A 52 7.15 2.41 0.26
N PHE A 53 6.42 1.36 -0.13
CA PHE A 53 5.56 0.55 0.73
C PHE A 53 6.02 -0.90 0.92
N HIS A 54 7.03 -1.36 0.17
CA HIS A 54 7.54 -2.73 0.25
C HIS A 54 9.03 -2.80 0.63
N TYR A 55 9.74 -1.67 0.67
CA TYR A 55 11.12 -1.63 1.17
C TYR A 55 11.14 -1.59 2.70
N GLN A 56 11.73 -2.61 3.34
CA GLN A 56 11.80 -2.80 4.81
C GLN A 56 10.45 -2.86 5.54
N LYS A 57 9.34 -3.01 4.80
CA LYS A 57 7.98 -3.08 5.33
C LYS A 57 7.28 -4.27 4.68
N LYS A 58 6.34 -4.90 5.40
CA LYS A 58 5.61 -6.06 4.88
C LYS A 58 4.69 -5.75 3.69
N GLY A 59 4.30 -4.49 3.49
CA GLY A 59 3.33 -4.12 2.44
C GLY A 59 1.92 -4.54 2.83
N TRP A 60 1.11 -4.93 1.86
CA TRP A 60 -0.25 -5.47 2.06
C TRP A 60 -0.36 -6.91 1.57
N ASP A 61 -1.07 -7.73 2.32
CA ASP A 61 -1.48 -9.08 1.91
C ASP A 61 -2.76 -9.03 1.07
N LYS A 62 -3.68 -8.10 1.36
CA LYS A 62 -4.91 -7.90 0.58
C LYS A 62 -4.79 -6.66 -0.31
N PRO A 63 -5.47 -6.61 -1.47
CA PRO A 63 -5.50 -5.41 -2.29
C PRO A 63 -6.05 -4.21 -1.48
N PRO A 64 -5.28 -3.12 -1.28
CA PRO A 64 -5.73 -1.99 -0.46
C PRO A 64 -6.76 -1.09 -1.18
N VAL A 65 -6.84 -1.21 -2.51
CA VAL A 65 -7.60 -0.36 -3.45
C VAL A 65 -8.36 -1.22 -4.47
N ASP A 66 -9.26 -0.63 -5.25
CA ASP A 66 -10.08 -1.37 -6.24
C ASP A 66 -9.21 -1.94 -7.36
N TYR A 67 -8.27 -1.11 -7.84
CA TYR A 67 -7.36 -1.46 -8.92
C TYR A 67 -5.93 -1.51 -8.40
N TYR A 68 -5.53 -2.69 -7.94
CA TYR A 68 -4.17 -2.92 -7.46
C TYR A 68 -3.28 -3.48 -8.56
N HIS A 69 -2.41 -2.64 -9.13
CA HIS A 69 -1.61 -2.96 -10.32
C HIS A 69 -0.52 -4.05 -10.10
N ARG A 70 -0.33 -4.52 -8.86
CA ARG A 70 0.79 -5.39 -8.45
C ARG A 70 0.94 -6.64 -9.33
N VAL A 71 -0.15 -7.29 -9.73
CA VAL A 71 -0.11 -8.50 -10.59
C VAL A 71 0.52 -8.20 -11.95
N VAL A 72 0.19 -7.04 -12.55
CA VAL A 72 0.77 -6.61 -13.83
C VAL A 72 2.26 -6.34 -13.68
N VAL A 73 2.68 -5.69 -12.58
CA VAL A 73 4.10 -5.45 -12.29
C VAL A 73 4.86 -6.76 -12.12
N PHE A 74 4.30 -7.77 -11.44
CA PHE A 74 4.93 -9.08 -11.35
C PHE A 74 5.06 -9.77 -12.71
N ALA A 75 4.00 -9.76 -13.50
CA ALA A 75 4.01 -10.35 -14.84
C ALA A 75 5.10 -9.69 -15.70
N LYS A 76 5.16 -8.36 -15.72
CA LYS A 76 6.19 -7.59 -16.44
C LYS A 76 7.61 -7.97 -16.03
N ASN A 77 7.89 -8.18 -14.74
CA ASN A 77 9.25 -8.53 -14.29
C ASN A 77 9.63 -9.99 -14.56
N ASN A 78 8.66 -10.88 -14.68
CA ASN A 78 8.89 -12.28 -15.04
C ASN A 78 8.94 -12.50 -16.56
N ASP A 79 8.43 -11.54 -17.33
CA ASP A 79 8.54 -11.53 -18.79
C ASP A 79 10.00 -11.28 -19.18
N LYS A 80 10.58 -12.20 -19.96
CA LYS A 80 12.01 -12.22 -20.31
C LYS A 80 12.29 -11.65 -21.71
N LEU A 81 11.35 -10.92 -22.29
CA LEU A 81 11.52 -10.26 -23.58
C LEU A 81 12.61 -9.18 -23.53
#